data_AF-A0A846PDJ2-F1
#
_entry.id   AF-A0A846PDJ2-F1
#
_cell.length_a   1.000
_cell.length_b   1.000
_cell.length_c   1.000
_cell.angle_alpha   90.00
_cell.angle_beta   90.00
_cell.angle_gamma   90.00
#
_symmetry.space_group_name_H-M   'P 1'
#
loop_
_entity.id
_entity.type
_entity.pdbx_description
1 polymer ?
#
loop_
_entity_poly.entity_id
_entity_poly.type
_entity_poly.pdbx_seq_one_letter_code
_entity_poly.pdbx_strand_id
1 'polypeptide(L)' 'MSKKWLEAFLPLYKREIGLPFSCNARANILKEDVVALLKESGCDLVNMAIETGNEHLRRTILKKDIT' A
#
# COMPACT_ATOMS: atom_id res chain seq x y z
N MET A 1 -1.63 7.89 -3.57
CA MET A 1 -0.83 7.03 -4.48
C MET A 1 -1.68 6.74 -5.70
N SER A 2 -1.18 6.90 -6.92
CA SER A 2 -1.95 6.64 -8.14
C SER A 2 -1.75 5.19 -8.56
N LYS A 3 -2.84 4.42 -8.73
CA LYS A 3 -2.77 3.03 -9.21
C LYS A 3 -2.00 2.93 -10.53
N LYS A 4 -2.23 3.88 -11.45
CA LYS A 4 -1.54 3.97 -12.74
C LYS A 4 -0.02 4.06 -12.60
N TRP A 5 0.46 4.72 -11.54
CA TRP A 5 1.89 4.82 -11.28
C TRP A 5 2.48 3.47 -10.84
N LEU A 6 1.77 2.73 -9.98
CA LEU A 6 2.19 1.38 -9.57
C LEU A 6 2.19 0.40 -10.75
N GLU A 7 1.15 0.45 -11.59
CA GLU A 7 1.03 -0.36 -12.80
C GLU A 7 2.19 -0.12 -13.79
N ALA A 8 2.72 1.10 -13.85
CA ALA A 8 3.89 1.42 -14.67
C ALA A 8 5.22 1.08 -13.98
N PHE A 9 5.36 1.39 -12.69
CA PHE A 9 6.63 1.30 -11.97
C PHE A 9 7.00 -0.15 -11.59
N LEU A 10 6.05 -0.91 -11.05
CA LEU A 10 6.34 -2.21 -10.46
C LEU A 10 6.84 -3.25 -11.50
N PRO A 11 6.29 -3.33 -12.73
CA PRO A 11 6.85 -4.19 -13.76
C PRO A 11 8.29 -3.81 -14.15
N LEU A 12 8.60 -2.51 -14.19
CA LEU A 12 9.96 -2.01 -14.46
C LEU A 12 10.90 -2.39 -13.31
N TYR A 13 10.50 -2.16 -12.06
CA TYR A 13 11.29 -2.51 -10.89
C TYR A 13 11.59 -4.02 -10.85
N LYS A 14 10.59 -4.87 -11.10
CA LYS A 14 10.77 -6.33 -11.16
C LYS A 14 11.79 -6.73 -12.23
N ARG A 15 11.74 -6.10 -13.41
CA ARG A 15 12.62 -6.42 -14.54
C ARG A 15 14.06 -5.95 -14.32
N GLU A 16 14.23 -4.70 -13.88
CA GLU A 16 15.54 -4.05 -13.82
C GLU A 16 16.27 -4.31 -12.49
N ILE A 17 15.53 -4.46 -11.39
CA ILE A 17 16.09 -4.58 -10.03
C ILE A 17 15.81 -5.96 -9.44
N GLY A 18 14.56 -6.42 -9.48
CA GLY A 18 14.18 -7.79 -9.10
C GLY A 18 14.44 -8.20 -7.64
N LEU A 19 14.75 -7.24 -6.75
CA LEU A 19 14.99 -7.51 -5.33
C LEU A 19 13.69 -7.46 -4.52
N PRO A 20 13.53 -8.31 -3.50
CA PRO A 20 12.38 -8.23 -2.61
C PRO A 20 12.30 -6.88 -1.90
N PHE A 21 11.09 -6.40 -1.65
CA PHE A 21 10.88 -5.12 -0.96
C PHE A 21 9.72 -5.17 0.01
N SER A 22 9.72 -4.24 0.96
CA SER A 22 8.58 -3.93 1.79
C SER A 22 8.08 -2.52 1.49
N CYS A 23 6.79 -2.27 1.72
CA CYS A 23 6.24 -0.92 1.56
C CYS A 23 5.24 -0.57 2.67
N ASN A 24 4.99 0.73 2.81
CA ASN A 24 3.95 1.25 3.70
C ASN A 24 2.77 1.69 2.84
N ALA A 25 1.56 1.27 3.22
CA ALA A 25 0.34 1.63 2.50
C ALA A 25 -0.80 1.97 3.47
N ARG A 26 -1.73 2.80 2.99
CA ARG A 26 -2.99 3.02 3.69
C ARG A 26 -3.96 1.88 3.35
N ALA A 27 -4.75 1.44 4.32
CA ALA A 27 -5.69 0.33 4.13
C ALA A 27 -6.65 0.57 2.95
N ASN A 28 -7.15 1.80 2.80
CA ASN A 28 -8.13 2.16 1.77
C ASN A 28 -7.63 2.10 0.32
N ILE A 29 -6.32 1.96 0.08
CA ILE A 29 -5.75 1.83 -1.28
C ILE A 29 -5.33 0.40 -1.63
N LEU A 30 -5.37 -0.53 -0.68
CA LEU A 30 -5.00 -1.93 -0.88
C LEU A 30 -6.20 -2.74 -1.34
N LYS A 31 -6.60 -2.52 -2.59
CA LYS A 31 -7.57 -3.36 -3.30
C LYS A 31 -6.90 -4.64 -3.81
N GLU A 32 -7.69 -5.67 -4.12
CA GLU A 32 -7.21 -6.98 -4.58
C GLU A 32 -6.22 -6.87 -5.75
N ASP A 33 -6.52 -6.02 -6.73
CA ASP A 33 -5.68 -5.76 -7.90
C ASP A 33 -4.33 -5.13 -7.54
N VAL A 34 -4.30 -4.18 -6.61
CA VAL A 34 -3.08 -3.56 -6.10
C VAL A 34 -2.24 -4.56 -5.31
N VAL A 35 -2.88 -5.38 -4.48
CA VAL A 35 -2.19 -6.41 -3.66
C VAL A 35 -1.59 -7.49 -4.55
N ALA A 36 -2.32 -7.96 -5.57
CA ALA A 36 -1.80 -8.91 -6.55
C ALA A 36 -0.58 -8.33 -7.28
N LEU A 37 -0.68 -7.09 -7.77
CA LEU A 37 0.42 -6.42 -8.46
C LEU A 37 1.66 -6.26 -7.56
N LEU A 38 1.49 -5.90 -6.29
CA LEU A 38 2.59 -5.82 -5.32
C LEU A 38 3.25 -7.18 -5.12
N LYS A 39 2.45 -8.25 -4.94
CA LYS A 39 2.97 -9.60 -4.73
C LYS A 39 3.76 -10.10 -5.95
N GLU A 40 3.19 -9.95 -7.13
CA GLU A 40 3.84 -10.34 -8.39
C GLU A 40 5.16 -9.62 -8.62
N SER A 41 5.32 -8.42 -8.05
CA SER A 41 6.50 -7.58 -8.25
C SER A 41 7.60 -7.78 -7.20
N GLY A 42 7.40 -8.68 -6.24
CA GLY A 42 8.39 -8.99 -5.20
C GLY A 42 8.17 -8.25 -3.88
N CYS A 43 6.95 -7.77 -3.61
CA CYS A 43 6.65 -7.24 -2.28
C CYS A 43 6.42 -8.39 -1.29
N ASP A 44 7.24 -8.43 -0.24
CA ASP A 44 7.17 -9.45 0.82
C ASP A 44 6.38 -9.00 2.04
N LEU A 45 6.33 -7.69 2.29
CA LEU A 45 5.64 -7.13 3.44
C LEU A 45 5.00 -5.79 3.10
N VAL A 46 3.72 -5.67 3.43
CA VAL A 46 3.00 -4.40 3.43
C VAL A 46 2.68 -4.01 4.86
N ASN A 47 3.25 -2.91 5.31
CA ASN A 47 2.94 -2.31 6.60
C ASN A 47 1.73 -1.38 6.45
N MET A 48 0.63 -1.74 7.11
CA MET A 48 -0.58 -0.93 7.17
C MET A 48 -0.68 -0.22 8.51
N ALA A 49 -0.56 1.09 8.47
CA ALA A 49 -0.67 1.90 9.66
C ALA A 49 -2.17 2.16 9.95
N ILE A 50 -2.76 1.52 10.95
CA ILE A 50 -4.17 1.72 11.37
C ILE A 50 -4.25 2.81 12.46
N GLU A 51 -3.24 2.86 13.34
CA GLU A 51 -3.11 3.70 14.55
C GLU A 51 -4.15 3.50 15.65
N THR A 52 -5.44 3.49 15.31
CA THR A 52 -6.53 3.35 16.29
C THR A 52 -7.82 2.86 15.64
N GLY A 53 -8.54 2.01 16.38
CA GLY A 53 -9.89 1.60 16.03
C GLY A 53 -10.98 2.58 16.48
N ASN A 54 -10.66 3.54 17.34
CA ASN A 54 -11.63 4.52 17.83
C ASN A 54 -11.89 5.59 16.76
N GLU A 55 -13.11 5.60 16.18
CA GLU A 55 -13.46 6.51 15.08
C GLU A 55 -13.28 7.98 15.46
N HIS A 56 -13.67 8.38 16.67
CA HIS A 56 -13.52 9.76 17.11
C HIS A 56 -12.04 10.16 17.08
N LEU A 57 -11.17 9.44 17.82
CA LEU A 57 -9.74 9.72 17.83
C LEU A 57 -9.12 9.67 16.42
N ARG A 58 -9.53 8.71 15.60
CA ARG A 58 -9.03 8.54 14.23
C ARG A 58 -9.36 9.76 13.36
N ARG A 59 -10.58 10.29 13.44
CA ARG A 59 -11.07 11.36 12.55
C ARG A 59 -10.76 12.76 13.09
N THR A 60 -11.01 13.03 14.38
CA THR A 60 -10.83 14.39 14.94
C THR A 60 -9.40 14.68 15.36
N ILE A 61 -8.70 13.73 15.98
CA ILE A 61 -7.34 13.94 16.49
C ILE A 61 -6.31 13.58 15.41
N LEU A 62 -6.39 12.35 14.88
CA LEU A 62 -5.40 11.85 13.91
C LEU A 62 -5.68 12.26 12.47
N LYS A 63 -6.84 12.87 12.19
CA LYS A 63 -7.26 13.33 10.85
C LYS A 63 -7.13 12.25 9.77
N LYS A 64 -7.44 11.01 10.12
CA LYS A 64 -7.25 9.82 9.29
C LYS A 64 -8.59 9.23 8.88
N ASP A 65 -9.10 9.68 7.75
CA ASP A 65 -10.36 9.19 7.20
C ASP A 65 -10.13 7.92 6.36
N ILE A 66 -10.04 6.80 7.07
CA ILE A 66 -9.95 5.45 6.51
C ILE A 66 -11.11 4.61 7.06
N THR A 67 -11.66 3.73 6.24
CA THR A 67 -12.77 2.83 6.58
C THR A 67 -12.48 1.46 5.99
#